data_AF-X1BHN1-F1
#
_entry.id   AF-X1BHN1-F1
#
_cell.length_a   1.000
_cell.length_b   1.000
_cell.length_c   1.000
_cell.angle_alpha   90.00
_cell.angle_beta   90.00
_cell.angle_gamma   90.00
#
_symmetry.space_group_name_H-M   'P 1'
#
loop_
_entity.id
_entity.type
_entity.pdbx_description
1 polymer ?
#
loop_
_entity_poly.entity_id
_entity_poly.type
_entity_poly.pdbx_seq_one_letter_code
_entity_poly.pdbx_strand_id
1 'polypeptide(L)'
;NLRRISYRFAGFHRQSYGGCKVGVGDVLIGAAALISEYNGTEKASHIRDKLVEMVHLNETLYSCGIACSSLGFQREAGNYEMDMLLANVCKQNVTRFPYEIGRLAEDLAGGLICTLPSEADFKSEEIGPLMNKYLSTCEGIGPDDRYKVLRFIENLTMGVASVSYRTESMHGAGSPMTQRIMISRQANLEEKKKFIKEILDIE
;
A
#
# COMPACT_ATOMS: atom_id res chain seq x y z
N ASN A 1 2.14 28.81 -18.19
CA ASN A 1 3.31 28.77 -17.27
C ASN A 1 3.53 27.33 -16.82
N LEU A 2 4.63 26.69 -17.25
CA LEU A 2 4.95 25.26 -17.07
C LEU A 2 4.84 24.77 -15.62
N ARG A 3 5.18 25.63 -14.63
CA ARG A 3 5.09 25.29 -13.21
C ARG A 3 3.66 24.96 -12.76
N ARG A 4 2.65 25.65 -13.29
CA ARG A 4 1.24 25.38 -12.97
C ARG A 4 0.76 24.05 -13.54
N ILE A 5 1.25 23.66 -14.72
CA ILE A 5 0.92 22.38 -15.37
C ILE A 5 1.48 21.23 -14.53
N SER A 6 2.78 21.29 -14.20
CA SER A 6 3.44 20.27 -13.36
C SER A 6 2.75 20.11 -12.00
N TYR A 7 2.35 21.22 -11.37
CA TYR A 7 1.66 21.21 -10.09
C TYR A 7 0.30 20.49 -10.14
N ARG A 8 -0.53 20.83 -11.13
CA ARG A 8 -1.85 20.22 -11.30
C ARG A 8 -1.75 18.75 -11.68
N PHE A 9 -0.87 18.43 -12.63
CA PHE A 9 -0.61 17.05 -13.03
C PHE A 9 -0.19 16.18 -11.83
N ALA A 10 0.77 16.68 -11.03
CA ALA A 10 1.20 15.98 -9.83
C ALA A 10 0.04 15.81 -8.83
N GLY A 11 -0.83 16.80 -8.65
CA GLY A 11 -2.03 16.68 -7.81
C GLY A 11 -2.94 15.52 -8.22
N PHE A 12 -3.28 15.43 -9.51
CA PHE A 12 -4.15 14.35 -10.02
C PHE A 12 -3.49 12.99 -9.84
N HIS A 13 -2.21 12.88 -10.16
CA HIS A 13 -1.51 11.61 -10.00
C HIS A 13 -1.35 11.23 -8.52
N ARG A 14 -1.18 12.21 -7.61
CA ARG A 14 -1.16 11.97 -6.16
C ARG A 14 -2.49 11.43 -5.63
N GLN A 15 -3.61 11.98 -6.12
CA GLN A 15 -4.96 11.47 -5.87
C GLN A 15 -5.13 10.03 -6.39
N SER A 16 -4.66 9.73 -7.60
CA SER A 16 -4.81 8.40 -8.21
C SER A 16 -4.26 7.25 -7.35
N TYR A 17 -3.19 7.49 -6.58
CA TYR A 17 -2.65 6.46 -5.69
C TYR A 17 -3.60 6.04 -4.57
N GLY A 18 -4.51 6.91 -4.15
CA GLY A 18 -5.56 6.58 -3.20
C GLY A 18 -6.56 5.55 -3.75
N GLY A 19 -6.55 5.26 -5.05
CA GLY A 19 -7.27 4.12 -5.63
C GLY A 19 -6.33 2.98 -6.02
N CYS A 20 -5.34 3.25 -6.90
CA CYS A 20 -4.59 2.17 -7.53
C CYS A 20 -3.71 1.38 -6.55
N LYS A 21 -3.13 2.00 -5.53
CA LYS A 21 -2.32 1.29 -4.52
C LYS A 21 -3.19 0.57 -3.51
N VAL A 22 -4.39 1.09 -3.26
CA VAL A 22 -5.37 0.43 -2.39
C VAL A 22 -5.80 -0.90 -2.99
N GLY A 23 -6.18 -0.91 -4.28
CA GLY A 23 -6.55 -2.16 -4.95
C GLY A 23 -5.42 -3.19 -4.99
N VAL A 24 -4.15 -2.77 -5.13
CA VAL A 24 -3.01 -3.70 -5.00
C VAL A 24 -2.85 -4.19 -3.55
N GLY A 25 -3.07 -3.30 -2.57
CA GLY A 25 -3.08 -3.65 -1.15
C GLY A 25 -4.13 -4.69 -0.81
N ASP A 26 -5.34 -4.61 -1.37
CA ASP A 26 -6.42 -5.57 -1.13
C ASP A 26 -6.03 -6.98 -1.59
N VAL A 27 -5.38 -7.10 -2.75
CA VAL A 27 -4.91 -8.41 -3.24
C VAL A 27 -3.77 -8.94 -2.37
N LEU A 28 -2.87 -8.09 -1.87
CA LEU A 28 -1.81 -8.51 -0.95
C LEU A 28 -2.36 -8.94 0.42
N ILE A 29 -3.36 -8.22 0.94
CA ILE A 29 -4.09 -8.58 2.17
C ILE A 29 -4.78 -9.94 1.99
N GLY A 30 -5.47 -10.13 0.85
CA GLY A 30 -6.10 -11.41 0.52
C GLY A 30 -5.09 -12.56 0.44
N ALA A 31 -3.93 -12.33 -0.18
CA ALA A 31 -2.85 -13.32 -0.22
C ALA A 31 -2.29 -13.65 1.16
N ALA A 32 -2.14 -12.64 2.04
CA ALA A 32 -1.66 -12.81 3.41
C ALA A 32 -2.67 -13.57 4.29
N ALA A 33 -3.96 -13.32 4.11
CA ALA A 33 -5.02 -14.10 4.76
C ALA A 33 -5.01 -15.56 4.27
N LEU A 34 -4.97 -15.76 2.96
CA LEU A 34 -4.99 -17.09 2.34
C LEU A 34 -3.77 -17.95 2.72
N ILE A 35 -2.56 -17.36 2.75
CA ILE A 35 -1.37 -18.11 3.17
C ILE A 35 -1.42 -18.47 4.66
N SER A 36 -2.09 -17.66 5.49
CA SER A 36 -2.30 -17.97 6.91
C SER A 36 -3.25 -19.16 7.08
N GLU A 37 -4.30 -19.26 6.26
CA GLU A 37 -5.18 -20.43 6.21
C GLU A 37 -4.42 -21.69 5.73
N TYR A 38 -3.61 -21.55 4.68
CA TYR A 38 -2.81 -22.67 4.17
C TYR A 38 -1.77 -23.14 5.18
N ASN A 39 -1.23 -22.25 6.01
CA ASN A 39 -0.33 -22.59 7.09
C ASN A 39 -1.07 -23.09 8.36
N GLY A 40 -2.40 -23.00 8.42
CA GLY A 40 -3.21 -23.40 9.57
C GLY A 40 -3.06 -22.49 10.79
N THR A 41 -2.69 -21.23 10.59
CA THR A 41 -2.39 -20.25 11.65
C THR A 41 -3.45 -19.15 11.77
N GLU A 42 -4.49 -19.16 10.94
CA GLU A 42 -5.49 -18.09 10.78
C GLU A 42 -6.23 -17.73 12.07
N LYS A 43 -6.36 -18.67 13.01
CA LYS A 43 -7.07 -18.46 14.29
C LYS A 43 -6.23 -17.69 15.33
N ALA A 44 -4.91 -17.65 15.16
CA ALA A 44 -4.03 -16.97 16.10
C ALA A 44 -4.36 -15.47 16.18
N SER A 45 -4.39 -14.93 17.40
CA SER A 45 -4.81 -13.53 17.63
C SER A 45 -3.90 -12.53 16.90
N HIS A 46 -2.59 -12.74 16.96
CA HIS A 46 -1.62 -11.87 16.30
C HIS A 46 -1.70 -11.91 14.76
N ILE A 47 -2.23 -12.98 14.16
CA ILE A 47 -2.44 -13.05 12.70
C ILE A 47 -3.60 -12.15 12.31
N ARG A 48 -4.73 -12.29 13.02
CA ARG A 48 -5.93 -11.47 12.82
C ARG A 48 -5.64 -9.98 13.06
N ASP A 49 -4.89 -9.66 14.11
CA ASP A 49 -4.49 -8.30 14.43
C ASP A 49 -3.66 -7.66 13.30
N LYS A 50 -2.66 -8.38 12.76
CA LYS A 50 -1.87 -7.91 11.62
C LYS A 50 -2.71 -7.70 10.36
N LEU A 51 -3.65 -8.59 10.06
CA LEU A 51 -4.57 -8.41 8.92
C LEU A 51 -5.45 -7.17 9.10
N VAL A 52 -5.95 -6.91 10.32
CA VAL A 52 -6.69 -5.70 10.65
C VAL A 52 -5.82 -4.45 10.44
N GLU A 53 -4.57 -4.47 10.88
CA GLU A 53 -3.66 -3.33 10.67
C GLU A 53 -3.39 -3.10 9.18
N MET A 54 -3.20 -4.16 8.38
CA MET A 54 -3.04 -4.02 6.94
C MET A 54 -4.27 -3.36 6.30
N VAL A 55 -5.48 -3.77 6.67
CA VAL A 55 -6.74 -3.17 6.19
C VAL A 55 -6.85 -1.71 6.63
N HIS A 56 -6.60 -1.41 7.90
CA HIS A 56 -6.64 -0.04 8.43
C HIS A 56 -5.70 0.91 7.67
N LEU A 57 -4.46 0.47 7.43
CA LEU A 57 -3.48 1.25 6.67
C LEU A 57 -3.93 1.44 5.21
N ASN A 58 -4.48 0.39 4.58
CA ASN A 58 -4.95 0.45 3.19
C ASN A 58 -6.16 1.39 3.03
N GLU A 59 -7.15 1.27 3.90
CA GLU A 59 -8.35 2.11 3.90
C GLU A 59 -8.06 3.57 4.27
N THR A 60 -7.00 3.82 5.03
CA THR A 60 -6.53 5.20 5.27
C THR A 60 -6.06 5.85 3.96
N LEU A 61 -5.40 5.10 3.06
CA LEU A 61 -5.02 5.62 1.74
C LEU A 61 -6.26 5.89 0.89
N TYR A 62 -7.23 4.97 0.91
CA TYR A 62 -8.48 5.10 0.17
C TYR A 62 -9.27 6.34 0.59
N SER A 63 -9.42 6.51 1.91
CA SER A 63 -10.08 7.64 2.53
C SER A 63 -9.46 8.98 2.10
N CYS A 64 -8.12 9.07 2.04
CA CYS A 64 -7.45 10.28 1.56
C CYS A 64 -7.74 10.57 0.07
N GLY A 65 -7.75 9.53 -0.76
CA GLY A 65 -8.06 9.63 -2.19
C GLY A 65 -9.48 10.12 -2.43
N ILE A 66 -10.46 9.53 -1.74
CA ILE A 66 -11.87 9.96 -1.83
C ILE A 66 -12.04 11.38 -1.29
N ALA A 67 -11.49 11.71 -0.12
CA ALA A 67 -11.63 13.03 0.48
C ALA A 67 -11.11 14.15 -0.44
N CYS A 68 -9.94 13.98 -1.05
CA CYS A 68 -9.41 14.98 -1.98
C CYS A 68 -10.24 15.11 -3.27
N SER A 69 -10.89 14.02 -3.70
CA SER A 69 -11.80 14.02 -4.84
C SER A 69 -13.11 14.74 -4.52
N SER A 70 -13.71 14.43 -3.37
CA SER A 70 -15.00 14.98 -2.91
C SER A 70 -14.93 16.47 -2.58
N LEU A 71 -13.78 16.95 -2.10
CA LEU A 71 -13.52 18.36 -1.84
C LEU A 71 -12.91 19.09 -3.06
N GLY A 72 -12.98 18.48 -4.24
CA GLY A 72 -12.61 19.12 -5.49
C GLY A 72 -13.54 20.28 -5.86
N PHE A 73 -13.07 21.13 -6.76
CA PHE A 73 -13.78 22.33 -7.20
C PHE A 73 -13.64 22.56 -8.70
N GLN A 74 -14.63 23.24 -9.29
CA GLN A 74 -14.63 23.56 -10.71
C GLN A 74 -13.65 24.70 -11.01
N ARG A 75 -12.87 24.56 -12.09
CA ARG A 75 -12.01 25.61 -12.63
C ARG A 75 -12.76 26.43 -13.68
N GLU A 76 -12.20 27.59 -14.02
CA GLU A 76 -12.72 28.50 -15.05
C GLU A 76 -12.92 27.80 -16.41
N ALA A 77 -12.07 26.83 -16.76
CA ALA A 77 -12.20 26.03 -17.97
C ALA A 77 -13.31 24.96 -17.92
N GLY A 78 -14.09 24.90 -16.83
CA GLY A 78 -15.21 23.97 -16.65
C GLY A 78 -14.84 22.59 -16.10
N ASN A 79 -13.57 22.19 -16.16
CA ASN A 79 -13.09 20.93 -15.57
C ASN A 79 -12.94 21.04 -14.04
N TYR A 80 -13.01 19.90 -13.34
CA TYR A 80 -12.81 19.83 -11.88
C TYR A 80 -11.33 19.59 -11.54
N GLU A 81 -10.89 20.13 -10.42
CA GLU A 81 -9.58 19.88 -9.80
C GLU A 81 -9.79 19.40 -8.36
N MET A 82 -8.95 18.47 -7.91
CA MET A 82 -9.00 17.91 -6.55
C MET A 82 -8.58 18.91 -5.47
N ASP A 83 -8.88 18.63 -4.20
CA ASP A 83 -8.22 19.33 -3.10
C ASP A 83 -6.74 18.93 -3.05
N MET A 84 -5.89 19.91 -3.33
CA MET A 84 -4.46 19.70 -3.48
C MET A 84 -3.74 19.40 -2.16
N LEU A 85 -4.20 19.96 -1.03
CA LEU A 85 -3.59 19.67 0.27
C LEU A 85 -3.84 18.20 0.63
N LEU A 86 -5.08 17.73 0.47
CA LEU A 86 -5.46 16.35 0.76
C LEU A 86 -4.83 15.36 -0.23
N ALA A 87 -4.66 15.72 -1.51
CA ALA A 87 -3.88 14.92 -2.45
C ALA A 87 -2.42 14.76 -2.00
N ASN A 88 -1.81 15.81 -1.45
CA ASN A 88 -0.47 15.72 -0.87
C ASN A 88 -0.42 14.82 0.37
N VAL A 89 -1.42 14.90 1.24
CA VAL A 89 -1.56 13.99 2.40
C VAL A 89 -1.71 12.54 1.95
N CYS A 90 -2.57 12.28 0.96
CA CYS A 90 -2.75 10.97 0.34
C CYS A 90 -1.40 10.40 -0.11
N LYS A 91 -0.69 11.11 -0.99
CA LYS A 91 0.61 10.64 -1.47
C LYS A 91 1.65 10.49 -0.36
N GLN A 92 1.66 11.39 0.63
CA GLN A 92 2.60 11.31 1.75
C GLN A 92 2.42 10.05 2.60
N ASN A 93 1.18 9.56 2.74
CA ASN A 93 0.89 8.27 3.38
C ASN A 93 1.26 7.08 2.48
N VAL A 94 1.01 7.20 1.16
CA VAL A 94 1.43 6.20 0.16
C VAL A 94 2.95 5.98 0.16
N THR A 95 3.76 6.96 0.55
CA THR A 95 5.22 6.74 0.67
C THR A 95 5.63 5.92 1.89
N ARG A 96 4.67 5.45 2.71
CA ARG A 96 4.90 4.78 4.00
C ARG A 96 4.14 3.47 4.10
N PHE A 97 2.83 3.51 3.96
CA PHE A 97 1.96 2.37 4.31
C PHE A 97 2.15 1.11 3.45
N PRO A 98 2.37 1.21 2.12
CA PRO A 98 2.70 0.03 1.31
C PRO A 98 3.94 -0.74 1.79
N TYR A 99 4.90 -0.07 2.46
CA TYR A 99 6.06 -0.74 3.03
C TYR A 99 5.69 -1.56 4.28
N GLU A 100 4.84 -1.01 5.15
CA GLU A 100 4.40 -1.73 6.36
C GLU A 100 3.45 -2.87 6.01
N ILE A 101 2.51 -2.66 5.07
CA ILE A 101 1.64 -3.73 4.56
C ILE A 101 2.51 -4.85 3.95
N GLY A 102 3.53 -4.51 3.17
CA GLY A 102 4.50 -5.48 2.65
C GLY A 102 5.23 -6.26 3.76
N ARG A 103 5.74 -5.56 4.76
CA ARG A 103 6.43 -6.17 5.92
C ARG A 103 5.53 -7.14 6.69
N LEU A 104 4.27 -6.76 6.90
CA LEU A 104 3.27 -7.61 7.57
C LEU A 104 2.93 -8.84 6.73
N ALA A 105 2.79 -8.69 5.41
CA ALA A 105 2.57 -9.83 4.51
C ALA A 105 3.75 -10.83 4.53
N GLU A 106 4.99 -10.33 4.58
CA GLU A 106 6.19 -11.18 4.71
C GLU A 106 6.20 -11.98 6.02
N ASP A 107 5.86 -11.32 7.14
CA ASP A 107 5.73 -11.93 8.46
C ASP A 107 4.66 -13.04 8.48
N LEU A 108 3.49 -12.78 7.90
CA LEU A 108 2.38 -13.73 7.82
C LEU A 108 2.69 -14.93 6.90
N ALA A 109 3.45 -14.72 5.82
CA ALA A 109 3.80 -15.77 4.88
C ALA A 109 4.90 -16.73 5.41
N GLY A 110 5.86 -16.19 6.17
CA GLY A 110 7.00 -16.93 6.70
C GLY A 110 8.13 -17.13 5.69
N GLY A 111 9.25 -17.72 6.14
CA GLY A 111 10.53 -17.73 5.41
C GLY A 111 10.57 -18.49 4.07
N LEU A 112 9.51 -19.24 3.72
CA LEU A 112 9.46 -19.92 2.42
C LEU A 112 9.43 -18.91 1.26
N ILE A 113 8.90 -17.70 1.44
CA ILE A 113 8.87 -16.69 0.37
C ILE A 113 10.26 -16.31 -0.18
N CYS A 114 11.35 -16.59 0.55
CA CYS A 114 12.72 -16.33 0.10
C CYS A 114 13.59 -17.59 -0.02
N THR A 115 13.02 -18.77 0.27
CA THR A 115 13.74 -20.06 0.26
C THR A 115 13.03 -21.15 -0.56
N LEU A 116 11.90 -20.81 -1.19
CA LEU A 116 11.12 -21.73 -2.02
C LEU A 116 11.96 -22.16 -3.25
N PRO A 117 12.09 -23.47 -3.55
CA PRO A 117 12.76 -23.93 -4.76
C PRO A 117 12.07 -23.49 -6.05
N SER A 118 12.77 -23.62 -7.18
CA SER A 118 12.27 -23.17 -8.47
C SER A 118 11.06 -23.98 -8.93
N GLU A 119 10.31 -23.43 -9.90
CA GLU A 119 9.20 -24.17 -10.51
C GLU A 119 9.71 -25.41 -11.26
N ALA A 120 10.92 -25.34 -11.83
CA ALA A 120 11.55 -26.48 -12.50
C ALA A 120 11.81 -27.64 -11.52
N ASP A 121 12.27 -27.34 -10.30
CA ASP A 121 12.43 -28.35 -9.24
C ASP A 121 11.07 -28.92 -8.81
N PHE A 122 10.06 -28.05 -8.68
CA PHE A 122 8.71 -28.46 -8.29
C PHE A 122 8.05 -29.40 -9.32
N LYS A 123 8.33 -29.20 -10.61
CA LYS A 123 7.82 -30.03 -11.73
C LYS A 123 8.73 -31.20 -12.10
N SER A 124 9.91 -31.32 -11.48
CA SER A 124 10.85 -32.42 -11.74
C SER A 124 10.25 -33.77 -11.33
N GLU A 125 10.50 -34.81 -12.12
CA GLU A 125 10.08 -36.18 -11.78
C GLU A 125 10.79 -36.71 -10.52
N GLU A 126 12.04 -36.28 -10.29
CA GLU A 126 12.85 -36.71 -9.16
C GLU A 126 12.57 -35.89 -7.89
N ILE A 127 12.57 -34.55 -8.01
CA ILE A 127 12.48 -33.63 -6.86
C ILE A 127 11.03 -33.25 -6.56
N GLY A 128 10.16 -33.16 -7.56
CA GLY A 128 8.76 -32.76 -7.42
C GLY A 128 7.97 -33.60 -6.42
N PRO A 129 8.10 -34.94 -6.39
CA PRO A 129 7.46 -35.77 -5.35
C PRO A 129 7.92 -35.42 -3.93
N LEU A 130 9.21 -35.10 -3.74
CA LEU A 130 9.74 -34.68 -2.44
C LEU A 130 9.21 -33.31 -2.03
N MET A 131 9.14 -32.37 -2.98
CA MET A 131 8.56 -31.06 -2.73
C MET A 131 7.09 -31.15 -2.35
N ASN A 132 6.28 -31.93 -3.08
CA ASN A 132 4.88 -32.14 -2.74
C ASN A 132 4.73 -32.70 -1.32
N LYS A 133 5.57 -33.68 -0.94
CA LYS A 133 5.58 -34.24 0.41
C LYS A 133 5.93 -33.21 1.48
N TYR A 134 7.02 -32.44 1.32
CA TYR A 134 7.55 -31.58 2.38
C TYR A 134 7.00 -30.15 2.39
N LEU A 135 6.36 -29.69 1.32
CA LEU A 135 5.63 -28.41 1.28
C LEU A 135 4.17 -28.52 1.70
N SER A 136 3.66 -29.75 1.85
CA SER A 136 2.33 -30.01 2.40
C SER A 136 2.21 -29.47 3.83
N THR A 137 1.04 -28.94 4.17
CA THR A 137 0.76 -28.29 5.45
C THR A 137 -0.54 -28.82 6.03
N CYS A 138 -1.65 -28.11 5.86
CA CYS A 138 -2.97 -28.55 6.32
C CYS A 138 -3.60 -29.58 5.38
N GLU A 139 -4.50 -30.41 5.92
CA GLU A 139 -5.28 -31.36 5.14
C GLU A 139 -6.17 -30.61 4.13
N GLY A 140 -6.25 -31.13 2.90
CA GLY A 140 -7.05 -30.53 1.82
C GLY A 140 -6.38 -29.37 1.07
N ILE A 141 -5.19 -28.90 1.51
CA ILE A 141 -4.45 -27.84 0.82
C ILE A 141 -3.40 -28.44 -0.12
N GLY A 142 -3.54 -28.15 -1.42
CA GLY A 142 -2.59 -28.56 -2.44
C GLY A 142 -1.25 -27.81 -2.31
N PRO A 143 -0.08 -28.50 -2.33
CA PRO A 143 1.23 -27.85 -2.30
C PRO A 143 1.44 -26.85 -3.44
N ASP A 144 0.84 -27.08 -4.61
CA ASP A 144 0.89 -26.20 -5.78
C ASP A 144 0.17 -24.86 -5.54
N ASP A 145 -1.00 -24.88 -4.89
CA ASP A 145 -1.73 -23.65 -4.56
C ASP A 145 -0.95 -22.82 -3.54
N ARG A 146 -0.38 -23.47 -2.52
CA ARG A 146 0.49 -22.81 -1.55
C ARG A 146 1.74 -22.24 -2.21
N TYR A 147 2.35 -22.96 -3.15
CA TYR A 147 3.48 -22.50 -3.94
C TYR A 147 3.16 -21.19 -4.68
N LYS A 148 2.01 -21.13 -5.37
CA LYS A 148 1.56 -19.95 -6.12
C LYS A 148 1.34 -18.74 -5.22
N VAL A 149 0.70 -18.91 -4.07
CA VAL A 149 0.47 -17.80 -3.12
C VAL A 149 1.78 -17.26 -2.56
N LEU A 150 2.73 -18.13 -2.19
CA LEU A 150 4.05 -17.72 -1.71
C LEU A 150 4.82 -16.93 -2.78
N ARG A 151 4.81 -17.39 -4.04
CA ARG A 151 5.42 -16.66 -5.17
C ARG A 151 4.74 -15.32 -5.46
N PHE A 152 3.42 -15.24 -5.28
CA PHE A 152 2.69 -14.00 -5.43
C PHE A 152 3.12 -12.96 -4.39
N ILE A 153 3.19 -13.36 -3.11
CA ILE A 153 3.64 -12.48 -2.02
C ILE A 153 5.09 -12.05 -2.28
N GLU A 154 6.00 -12.99 -2.57
CA GLU A 154 7.39 -12.69 -2.94
C GLU A 154 7.46 -11.65 -4.06
N ASN A 155 6.70 -11.80 -5.15
CA ASN A 155 6.76 -10.87 -6.26
C ASN A 155 6.33 -9.44 -5.88
N LEU A 156 5.28 -9.31 -5.06
CA LEU A 156 4.79 -8.00 -4.60
C LEU A 156 5.65 -7.37 -3.50
N THR A 157 6.35 -8.18 -2.70
CA THR A 157 7.13 -7.69 -1.57
C THR A 157 8.64 -7.73 -1.80
N MET A 158 9.16 -8.36 -2.84
CA MET A 158 10.60 -8.43 -3.14
C MET A 158 10.91 -8.47 -4.64
N GLY A 159 10.00 -9.01 -5.46
CA GLY A 159 10.19 -9.17 -6.90
C GLY A 159 9.89 -7.92 -7.73
N VAL A 160 9.61 -8.14 -9.01
CA VAL A 160 9.41 -7.07 -10.01
C VAL A 160 8.18 -6.23 -9.68
N ALA A 161 7.10 -6.84 -9.21
CA ALA A 161 5.89 -6.09 -8.85
C ALA A 161 6.11 -5.19 -7.62
N SER A 162 7.08 -5.52 -6.75
CA SER A 162 7.45 -4.68 -5.61
C SER A 162 8.02 -3.32 -6.01
N VAL A 163 8.61 -3.20 -7.21
CA VAL A 163 9.04 -1.92 -7.78
C VAL A 163 7.84 -0.99 -7.94
N SER A 164 6.72 -1.51 -8.44
CA SER A 164 5.48 -0.74 -8.55
C SER A 164 4.85 -0.50 -7.18
N TYR A 165 4.69 -1.54 -6.35
CA TYR A 165 3.94 -1.39 -5.10
C TYR A 165 4.67 -0.55 -4.04
N ARG A 166 6.00 -0.61 -3.97
CA ARG A 166 6.81 0.13 -2.97
C ARG A 166 7.57 1.31 -3.57
N THR A 167 8.49 1.06 -4.51
CA THR A 167 9.40 2.11 -5.00
C THR A 167 8.68 3.20 -5.78
N GLU A 168 7.70 2.85 -6.61
CA GLU A 168 6.88 3.82 -7.33
C GLU A 168 5.91 4.53 -6.36
N SER A 169 5.39 3.83 -5.34
CA SER A 169 4.67 4.45 -4.23
C SER A 169 5.53 5.47 -3.45
N MET A 170 6.85 5.30 -3.39
CA MET A 170 7.77 6.28 -2.81
C MET A 170 8.01 7.50 -3.71
N HIS A 171 8.19 7.30 -5.01
CA HIS A 171 8.75 8.34 -5.90
C HIS A 171 7.81 8.90 -6.97
N GLY A 172 6.78 8.14 -7.37
CA GLY A 172 5.83 8.56 -8.38
C GLY A 172 5.07 9.83 -7.97
N ALA A 173 4.86 10.76 -8.92
CA ALA A 173 4.35 12.12 -8.65
C ALA A 173 5.18 12.96 -7.64
N GLY A 174 6.46 12.61 -7.46
CA GLY A 174 7.45 13.32 -6.66
C GLY A 174 7.82 12.59 -5.36
N SER A 175 9.11 12.61 -5.01
CA SER A 175 9.64 12.05 -3.75
C SER A 175 9.07 12.75 -2.51
N PRO A 176 9.09 12.12 -1.31
CA PRO A 176 8.38 12.57 -0.10
C PRO A 176 8.57 14.04 0.28
N MET A 177 9.77 14.58 0.09
CA MET A 177 10.05 15.98 0.43
C MET A 177 9.20 16.96 -0.40
N THR A 178 8.80 16.57 -1.61
CA THR A 178 7.94 17.37 -2.49
C THR A 178 6.57 17.62 -1.85
N GLN A 179 5.94 16.58 -1.30
CA GLN A 179 4.65 16.72 -0.63
C GLN A 179 4.81 17.53 0.65
N ARG A 180 5.87 17.32 1.44
CA ARG A 180 6.14 18.09 2.66
C ARG A 180 6.28 19.59 2.41
N ILE A 181 7.01 19.98 1.36
CA ILE A 181 7.12 21.39 0.95
C ILE A 181 5.75 21.97 0.62
N MET A 182 4.91 21.23 -0.10
CA MET A 182 3.59 21.70 -0.48
C MET A 182 2.61 21.77 0.68
N ILE A 183 2.59 20.76 1.56
CA ILE A 183 1.80 20.77 2.79
C ILE A 183 2.18 21.98 3.64
N SER A 184 3.47 22.26 3.84
CA SER A 184 3.92 23.43 4.60
C SER A 184 3.38 24.75 4.02
N ARG A 185 3.37 24.89 2.69
CA ARG A 185 2.82 26.06 2.00
C ARG A 185 1.30 26.18 2.09
N GLN A 186 0.59 25.07 2.30
CA GLN A 186 -0.87 24.99 2.29
C GLN A 186 -1.49 24.86 3.69
N ALA A 187 -0.68 24.64 4.73
CA ALA A 187 -1.15 24.32 6.09
C ALA A 187 -1.78 25.49 6.85
N ASN A 188 -1.73 26.71 6.30
CA ASN A 188 -2.17 27.98 6.89
C ASN A 188 -1.83 28.11 8.39
N LEU A 189 -0.53 28.04 8.71
CA LEU A 189 -0.08 28.05 10.10
C LEU A 189 -0.41 29.35 10.84
N GLU A 190 -0.47 30.49 10.14
CA GLU A 190 -0.82 31.77 10.76
C GLU A 190 -2.28 31.80 11.21
N GLU A 191 -3.21 31.23 10.44
CA GLU A 191 -4.61 31.07 10.87
C GLU A 191 -4.71 30.15 12.09
N LYS A 192 -3.97 29.04 12.11
CA LYS A 192 -3.93 28.15 13.28
C LYS A 192 -3.35 28.83 14.52
N LYS A 193 -2.35 29.69 14.37
CA LYS A 193 -1.83 30.53 15.45
C LYS A 193 -2.88 31.53 15.94
N LYS A 194 -3.68 32.10 15.03
CA LYS A 194 -4.79 33.00 15.39
C LYS A 194 -5.81 32.28 16.27
N PHE A 195 -6.18 31.04 15.95
CA PHE A 195 -7.13 30.27 16.78
C PHE A 195 -6.64 30.10 18.21
N ILE A 196 -5.37 29.74 18.42
CA ILE A 196 -4.85 29.57 19.78
C ILE A 196 -4.66 30.91 20.50
N LYS A 197 -4.33 31.98 19.78
CA LYS A 197 -4.29 33.34 20.32
C LYS A 197 -5.67 33.80 20.82
N GLU A 198 -6.71 33.55 20.05
CA GLU A 198 -8.10 33.85 20.42
C GLU A 198 -8.56 33.02 21.63
N ILE A 199 -8.21 31.74 21.69
CA ILE A 199 -8.57 30.87 22.83
C ILE A 199 -7.87 31.28 24.14
N LEU A 200 -6.65 31.84 24.03
CA LEU A 200 -5.81 32.19 25.18
C LEU A 200 -5.79 33.70 25.49
N ASP A 201 -6.57 34.51 24.79
CA ASP A 201 -6.57 35.98 24.89
C ASP A 201 -5.16 36.61 24.72
N ILE A 202 -4.40 36.12 23.74
CA ILE A 202 -3.04 36.61 23.38
C ILE A 202 -3.13 37.51 22.14
N GLU A 203 -2.55 38.71 22.19
CA GLU A 203 -2.39 39.60 21.02
C GLU A 203 -1.49 38.99 19.91
#